data_AF-A0A1X7TEB5-F1
#
_entry.id   AF-A0A1X7TEB5-F1
#
_cell.length_a   1.000
_cell.length_b   1.000
_cell.length_c   1.000
_cell.angle_alpha   90.00
_cell.angle_beta   90.00
_cell.angle_gamma   90.00
#
_symmetry.space_group_name_H-M   'P 1'
#
loop_
_entity.id
_entity.type
_entity.pdbx_description
1 polymer ?
#
loop_
_entity_poly.entity_id
_entity_poly.type
_entity_poly.pdbx_seq_one_letter_code
_entity_poly.pdbx_strand_id
1 'polypeptide(L)'
;MPTTTSGISLPGKPDPMKRKEIYRYTTPWVVYGMNWSFKPDKRFRLAIGSFIEDYCNKVQIVQLNEETGNFSHTATFDHPYPTTKIMWIPDMVGQLPDLVATSGDYLHLWRINGSDVRQECMLNNSKN
;
A
#
# COMPACT_ATOMS: atom_id res chain seq x y z
N MET A 1 3.69 -61.82 9.52
CA MET A 1 4.28 -61.35 8.24
C MET A 1 3.21 -61.48 7.17
N PRO A 2 2.67 -60.34 6.69
CA PRO A 2 2.96 -59.95 5.31
C PRO A 2 3.26 -58.44 5.13
N THR A 3 4.34 -58.22 4.40
CA THR A 3 4.65 -57.21 3.36
C THR A 3 4.04 -55.79 3.42
N THR A 4 4.93 -54.83 3.70
CA THR A 4 4.88 -53.41 3.35
C THR A 4 4.52 -53.20 1.88
N THR A 5 3.51 -52.38 1.59
CA THR A 5 3.35 -51.73 0.28
C THR A 5 3.43 -50.23 0.50
N SER A 6 4.54 -49.64 0.04
CA SER A 6 4.77 -48.22 -0.07
C SER A 6 3.71 -47.60 -0.99
N GLY A 7 2.79 -46.85 -0.39
CA GLY A 7 1.84 -46.02 -1.12
C GLY A 7 2.59 -44.92 -1.87
N ILE A 8 2.60 -45.00 -3.18
CA ILE A 8 3.02 -43.91 -4.07
C ILE A 8 2.03 -42.77 -3.84
N SER A 9 2.50 -41.67 -3.25
CA SER A 9 1.72 -40.44 -3.18
C SER A 9 1.50 -39.91 -4.59
N LEU A 10 0.22 -39.79 -4.97
CA LEU A 10 -0.19 -39.16 -6.23
C LEU A 10 0.37 -37.74 -6.30
N PRO A 11 0.76 -37.25 -7.50
CA PRO A 11 1.19 -35.87 -7.67
C PRO A 11 0.08 -34.94 -7.19
N GLY A 12 0.45 -34.04 -6.27
CA GLY A 12 -0.46 -33.19 -5.52
C GLY A 12 -1.51 -32.53 -6.42
N LYS A 13 -2.78 -32.68 -6.06
CA LYS A 13 -3.85 -31.86 -6.61
C LYS A 13 -3.43 -30.39 -6.49
N PRO A 14 -3.55 -29.57 -7.54
CA PRO A 14 -3.39 -28.13 -7.39
C PRO A 14 -4.34 -27.68 -6.28
N ASP A 15 -3.78 -27.01 -5.26
CA ASP A 15 -4.55 -26.48 -4.14
C ASP A 15 -5.69 -25.61 -4.71
N PRO A 16 -6.97 -25.98 -4.51
CA PRO A 16 -8.10 -25.31 -5.15
C PRO A 16 -8.29 -23.84 -4.73
N MET A 17 -7.40 -23.28 -3.91
CA MET A 17 -7.71 -22.10 -3.11
C MET A 17 -6.85 -20.84 -3.37
N LYS A 18 -6.09 -20.77 -4.46
CA LYS A 18 -5.51 -19.50 -4.93
C LYS A 18 -5.96 -19.17 -6.35
N ARG A 19 -7.23 -18.79 -6.47
CA ARG A 19 -7.73 -18.17 -7.70
C ARG A 19 -6.95 -16.86 -7.91
N LYS A 20 -6.42 -16.67 -9.12
CA LYS A 20 -5.83 -15.38 -9.52
C LYS A 20 -6.98 -14.38 -9.63
N GLU A 21 -7.02 -13.42 -8.73
CA GLU A 21 -8.01 -12.35 -8.73
C GLU A 21 -7.37 -11.08 -9.29
N ILE A 22 -8.10 -10.40 -10.17
CA ILE A 22 -7.68 -9.13 -10.76
C ILE A 22 -8.63 -8.08 -10.21
N TYR A 23 -8.07 -7.15 -9.45
CA TYR A 23 -8.81 -6.02 -8.90
C TYR A 23 -8.50 -4.76 -9.71
N ARG A 24 -9.49 -3.89 -9.85
CA ARG A 24 -9.33 -2.62 -10.57
C ARG A 24 -9.70 -1.45 -9.67
N TYR A 25 -8.82 -0.47 -9.61
CA TYR A 25 -9.06 0.83 -9.02
C TYR A 25 -8.66 1.91 -10.05
N THR A 26 -9.50 2.92 -10.23
CA THR A 26 -9.29 3.97 -11.23
C THR A 26 -9.29 5.33 -10.55
N THR A 27 -8.21 6.08 -10.75
CA THR A 27 -8.09 7.47 -10.34
C THR A 27 -8.44 8.39 -11.53
N PRO A 28 -8.97 9.60 -11.30
CA PRO A 28 -9.23 10.55 -12.38
C PRO A 28 -7.97 11.32 -12.83
N TRP A 29 -6.85 11.13 -12.13
CA TRP A 29 -5.51 11.61 -12.51
C TRP A 29 -4.59 10.44 -12.85
N VAL A 30 -3.49 10.74 -13.54
CA VAL A 30 -2.44 9.76 -13.84
C VAL A 30 -1.74 9.37 -12.53
N VAL A 31 -1.41 8.09 -12.39
CA VAL A 31 -0.65 7.59 -11.24
C VAL A 31 0.85 7.71 -11.53
N TYR A 32 1.59 8.33 -10.60
CA TYR A 32 3.03 8.55 -10.74
C TYR A 32 3.88 7.72 -9.78
N GLY A 33 3.50 7.72 -8.50
CA GLY A 33 4.16 6.96 -7.45
C GLY A 33 3.18 6.01 -6.78
N MET A 34 3.64 4.84 -6.35
CA MET A 34 2.79 3.93 -5.57
C MET A 34 3.62 3.01 -4.67
N ASN A 35 3.04 2.58 -3.55
CA ASN A 35 3.67 1.56 -2.69
C ASN A 35 2.66 0.83 -1.80
N TRP A 36 2.87 -0.47 -1.60
CA TRP A 36 2.05 -1.33 -0.74
C TRP A 36 2.43 -1.14 0.73
N SER A 37 1.41 -1.16 1.58
CA SER A 37 1.59 -1.20 3.02
C SER A 37 2.02 -2.59 3.48
N PHE A 38 2.92 -2.63 4.46
CA PHE A 38 3.40 -3.87 5.08
C PHE A 38 2.72 -4.20 6.41
N LYS A 39 1.76 -3.37 6.84
CA LYS A 39 1.12 -3.50 8.15
C LYS A 39 0.19 -4.73 8.18
N PRO A 40 0.35 -5.69 9.11
CA PRO A 40 -0.41 -6.94 9.11
C PRO A 40 -1.93 -6.78 9.26
N ASP A 41 -2.37 -5.74 9.95
CA ASP A 41 -3.78 -5.42 10.20
C ASP A 41 -4.46 -4.69 9.03
N LYS A 42 -3.68 -4.19 8.06
CA LYS A 42 -4.17 -3.43 6.89
C LYS A 42 -3.80 -4.14 5.60
N ARG A 43 -4.46 -5.28 5.37
CA ARG A 43 -4.27 -6.10 4.17
C ARG A 43 -4.63 -5.32 2.90
N PHE A 44 -3.85 -5.59 1.84
CA PHE A 44 -4.06 -5.04 0.50
C PHE A 44 -4.28 -3.52 0.48
N ARG A 45 -3.47 -2.79 1.25
CA ARG A 45 -3.47 -1.34 1.29
C ARG A 45 -2.35 -0.77 0.43
N LEU A 46 -2.66 0.22 -0.40
CA LEU A 46 -1.78 0.85 -1.37
C LEU A 46 -1.85 2.36 -1.21
N ALA A 47 -0.70 3.03 -1.20
CA ALA A 47 -0.62 4.48 -1.37
C ALA A 47 -0.35 4.78 -2.84
N ILE A 48 -1.04 5.77 -3.39
CA ILE A 48 -0.98 6.18 -4.79
C ILE A 48 -0.78 7.69 -4.85
N GLY A 49 0.24 8.15 -5.57
CA GLY A 49 0.50 9.56 -5.83
C GLY A 49 0.09 9.94 -7.25
N SER A 50 -0.52 11.13 -7.38
CA SER A 50 -0.92 11.67 -8.67
C SER A 50 0.25 12.25 -9.47
N PHE A 51 0.04 12.35 -10.78
CA PHE A 51 0.66 13.33 -11.64
C PHE A 51 -0.41 14.30 -12.14
N ILE A 52 -0.39 15.52 -11.62
CA ILE A 52 -1.21 16.64 -12.09
C ILE A 52 -0.21 17.72 -12.49
N GLU A 53 -0.36 18.29 -13.68
CA GLU A 53 0.47 19.38 -14.23
C GLU A 53 0.22 20.74 -13.55
N ASP A 54 -0.12 20.70 -12.26
CA ASP A 54 -0.38 21.83 -11.38
C ASP A 54 0.28 21.54 -10.02
N TYR A 55 0.31 22.53 -9.13
CA TYR A 55 0.97 22.44 -7.82
C TYR A 55 0.23 21.54 -6.82
N CYS A 56 -1.07 21.31 -7.03
CA CYS A 56 -1.94 20.58 -6.11
C CYS A 56 -2.04 19.09 -6.49
N ASN A 57 -0.93 18.36 -6.32
CA ASN A 57 -0.96 16.91 -6.44
C ASN A 57 -1.63 16.27 -5.23
N LYS A 58 -2.00 14.99 -5.36
CA LYS A 58 -2.73 14.24 -4.34
C LYS A 58 -2.04 12.92 -4.08
N VAL A 59 -2.02 12.53 -2.82
CA VAL A 59 -1.70 11.16 -2.40
C VAL A 59 -2.96 10.55 -1.81
N GLN A 60 -3.33 9.39 -2.34
CA GLN A 60 -4.51 8.66 -1.96
C GLN A 60 -4.13 7.30 -1.38
N ILE A 61 -4.70 6.99 -0.23
CA ILE A 61 -4.58 5.68 0.39
C ILE A 61 -5.81 4.87 -0.02
N VAL A 62 -5.56 3.72 -0.62
CA VAL A 62 -6.58 2.82 -1.15
C VAL A 62 -6.44 1.46 -0.47
N GLN A 63 -7.54 0.86 -0.08
CA GLN A 63 -7.55 -0.44 0.57
C GLN A 63 -8.64 -1.33 -0.02
N LEU A 64 -8.33 -2.62 -0.18
CA LEU A 64 -9.33 -3.61 -0.55
C LEU A 64 -10.31 -3.80 0.61
N ASN A 65 -11.60 -3.63 0.33
CA ASN A 65 -12.64 -4.09 1.23
C ASN A 65 -12.92 -5.56 0.88
N GLU A 66 -12.51 -6.48 1.78
CA GLU A 66 -12.63 -7.93 1.58
C GLU A 66 -14.10 -8.41 1.53
N GLU A 67 -15.05 -7.68 2.11
CA GLU A 67 -16.48 -8.01 2.06
C GLU A 67 -17.07 -7.73 0.68
N THR A 68 -16.68 -6.60 0.08
CA THR A 68 -17.20 -6.17 -1.23
C THR A 68 -16.34 -6.61 -2.40
N GLY A 69 -15.11 -7.06 -2.15
CA GLY A 69 -14.12 -7.38 -3.17
C GLY A 69 -13.66 -6.17 -4.00
N ASN A 70 -13.85 -4.94 -3.49
CA ASN A 70 -13.52 -3.72 -4.23
C ASN A 70 -12.54 -2.84 -3.45
N PHE A 71 -11.63 -2.20 -4.20
CA PHE A 71 -10.75 -1.17 -3.65
C PHE A 71 -11.53 0.11 -3.42
N SER A 72 -11.37 0.68 -2.23
CA SER A 72 -11.95 1.98 -1.85
C SER A 72 -10.85 2.86 -1.26
N HIS A 73 -10.96 4.17 -1.45
CA HIS A 73 -10.04 5.09 -0.81
C HIS A 73 -10.41 5.29 0.65
N THR A 74 -9.42 5.31 1.52
CA THR A 74 -9.59 5.51 2.96
C THR A 74 -9.16 6.90 3.39
N ALA A 75 -8.16 7.47 2.71
CA ALA A 75 -7.65 8.81 2.98
C ALA A 75 -7.14 9.46 1.69
N THR A 76 -7.15 10.79 1.64
CA THR A 76 -6.53 11.58 0.56
C THR A 76 -5.98 12.85 1.17
N PHE A 77 -4.76 13.22 0.77
CA PHE A 77 -4.10 14.44 1.20
C PHE A 77 -3.40 15.09 0.03
N ASP A 78 -3.25 16.41 0.11
CA ASP A 78 -2.57 17.20 -0.92
C ASP A 78 -1.06 17.13 -0.74
N HIS A 79 -0.33 17.16 -1.85
CA HIS A 79 1.12 17.11 -1.91
C HIS A 79 1.64 18.19 -2.88
N PRO A 80 2.64 18.99 -2.48
CA PRO A 80 3.30 19.91 -3.38
C PRO A 80 4.09 19.08 -4.40
N TYR A 81 3.68 19.14 -5.67
CA TYR A 81 4.25 18.35 -6.77
C TYR A 81 3.99 16.82 -6.74
N PRO A 82 4.15 16.13 -7.89
CA PRO A 82 4.01 14.68 -7.96
C PRO A 82 5.03 13.95 -7.06
N THR A 83 4.58 12.92 -6.35
CA THR A 83 5.47 12.12 -5.49
C THR A 83 6.32 11.17 -6.32
N THR A 84 7.63 11.38 -6.37
CA THR A 84 8.59 10.52 -7.09
C THR A 84 8.79 9.17 -6.42
N LYS A 85 8.57 9.09 -5.10
CA LYS A 85 8.58 7.85 -4.34
C LYS A 85 7.62 7.94 -3.17
N ILE A 86 6.98 6.82 -2.86
CA ILE A 86 6.16 6.63 -1.67
C ILE A 86 6.71 5.39 -0.96
N MET A 87 6.84 5.42 0.36
CA MET A 87 7.22 4.26 1.17
C MET A 87 6.44 4.23 2.47
N TRP A 88 5.98 3.05 2.85
CA TRP A 88 5.42 2.82 4.17
C TRP A 88 6.54 2.52 5.17
N ILE A 89 6.29 2.82 6.44
CA ILE A 89 7.15 2.31 7.51
C ILE A 89 7.22 0.77 7.45
N PRO A 90 8.42 0.17 7.57
CA PRO A 90 8.56 -1.28 7.61
C PRO A 90 8.12 -1.83 8.97
N ASP A 91 6.80 -1.91 9.19
CA ASP A 91 6.18 -2.43 10.40
C ASP A 91 5.55 -3.81 10.16
N MET A 92 6.37 -4.87 10.25
CA MET A 92 5.91 -6.25 10.04
C MET A 92 5.15 -6.84 11.23
N VAL A 93 5.21 -6.20 12.40
CA VAL A 93 4.58 -6.69 13.64
C VAL A 93 3.30 -5.92 13.97
N GLY A 94 3.15 -4.70 13.44
CA GLY A 94 1.97 -3.86 13.63
C GLY A 94 2.06 -2.91 14.82
N GLN A 95 3.21 -2.79 15.49
CA GLN A 95 3.38 -2.02 16.73
C GLN A 95 3.76 -0.56 16.50
N LEU A 96 4.15 -0.19 15.29
CA LEU A 96 4.59 1.15 14.96
C LEU A 96 3.40 2.02 14.51
N PRO A 97 3.51 3.35 14.67
CA PRO A 97 2.52 4.26 14.11
C PRO A 97 2.48 4.12 12.59
N ASP A 98 1.31 4.39 12.02
CA ASP A 98 1.09 4.26 10.61
C ASP A 98 1.68 5.46 9.86
N LEU A 99 2.90 5.29 9.37
CA LEU A 99 3.69 6.34 8.73
C LEU A 99 3.93 6.04 7.25
N VAL A 100 3.82 7.09 6.45
CA VAL A 100 4.17 7.12 5.03
C VAL A 100 5.17 8.22 4.77
N ALA A 101 6.25 7.88 4.07
CA ALA A 101 7.22 8.82 3.55
C ALA A 101 6.93 9.08 2.07
N THR A 102 6.89 10.35 1.67
CA THR A 102 6.79 10.76 0.26
C THR A 102 7.97 11.65 -0.12
N SER A 103 8.56 11.41 -1.29
CA SER A 103 9.57 12.31 -1.86
C SER A 103 8.98 13.10 -3.02
N GLY A 104 9.29 14.39 -3.07
CA GLY A 104 9.01 15.29 -4.19
C GLY A 104 10.09 16.35 -4.24
N ASP A 105 9.74 17.57 -3.86
CA ASP A 105 10.65 18.67 -3.56
C ASP A 105 11.45 18.43 -2.25
N TYR A 106 10.74 17.99 -1.21
CA TYR A 106 11.29 17.56 0.07
C TYR A 106 10.85 16.13 0.39
N LEU A 107 11.41 15.58 1.46
CA LEU A 107 10.94 14.34 2.06
C LEU A 107 9.91 14.67 3.15
N HIS A 108 8.67 14.27 2.95
CA HIS A 108 7.58 14.47 3.90
C HIS A 108 7.27 13.16 4.61
N LEU A 109 7.08 13.22 5.93
CA LEU A 109 6.51 12.12 6.72
C LEU A 109 5.07 12.45 7.09
N TRP A 110 4.19 11.51 6.80
CA TRP A 110 2.76 11.59 7.03
C TRP A 110 2.33 10.51 8.00
N ARG A 111 1.55 10.87 9.01
CA ARG A 111 0.85 9.92 9.87
C ARG A 111 -0.58 9.76 9.40
N ILE A 112 -1.01 8.51 9.28
CA ILE A 112 -2.35 8.15 8.84
C ILE A 112 -3.13 7.57 10.02
N ASN A 113 -4.27 8.17 10.35
CA ASN A 113 -5.18 7.71 11.40
C ASN A 113 -6.58 7.56 10.81
N GLY A 114 -6.81 6.42 10.13
CA GLY A 114 -8.05 6.22 9.37
C GLY A 114 -8.11 7.16 8.17
N SER A 115 -9.06 8.10 8.18
CA SER A 115 -9.20 9.14 7.16
C SER A 115 -8.44 10.43 7.49
N ASP A 116 -8.00 10.62 8.75
CA ASP A 116 -7.21 11.78 9.15
C ASP A 116 -5.75 11.56 8.79
N VAL A 117 -5.15 12.50 8.06
CA VAL A 117 -3.74 12.46 7.65
C VAL A 117 -3.07 13.73 8.10
N ARG A 118 -1.95 13.58 8.81
CA ARG A 118 -1.19 14.71 9.35
C ARG A 118 0.25 14.64 8.90
N GLN A 119 0.80 15.78 8.52
CA GLN A 119 2.23 15.91 8.24
C GLN A 119 2.99 15.98 9.56
N GLU A 120 3.81 14.98 9.84
CA GLU A 120 4.62 14.90 11.06
C GLU A 120 5.88 15.75 10.92
N CYS A 121 6.59 15.63 9.80
CA CYS A 121 7.77 16.43 9.54
C CYS A 121 8.05 16.57 8.04
N MET A 122 8.75 17.64 7.71
CA MET A 122 9.33 17.88 6.39
C MET A 122 10.85 17.96 6.57
N LEU A 123 11.57 17.06 5.90
CA LEU A 123 13.02 16.97 5.96
C LEU A 123 13.60 17.70 4.74
N ASN A 124 14.34 18.77 5.01
CA ASN A 124 15.10 19.51 4.00
C ASN A 124 16.58 19.52 4.35
N ASN A 125 17.44 19.67 3.34
CA ASN A 125 18.89 19.64 3.52
C ASN A 125 19.48 21.01 3.93
N SER A 126 18.63 21.97 4.32
CA SER A 126 18.99 23.39 4.39
C SER A 126 18.88 24.00 5.79
N LYS A 127 18.70 23.19 6.85
CA LYS A 127 18.68 23.68 8.23
C LYS A 127 19.41 22.73 9.19
N ASN A 128 20.65 23.08 9.49
CA ASN A 128 21.27 22.89 10.81
C ASN A 128 21.24 24.25 11.52
#